data_AF-A0A957ZWB3-F1
#
_entry.id   AF-A0A957ZWB3-F1
#
_cell.length_a   1.000
_cell.length_b   1.000
_cell.length_c   1.000
_cell.angle_alpha   90.00
_cell.angle_beta   90.00
_cell.angle_gamma   90.00
#
_symmetry.space_group_name_H-M   'P 1'
#
loop_
_entity.id
_entity.type
_entity.pdbx_description
1 polymer ?
#
loop_
_entity_poly.entity_id
_entity_poly.type
_entity_poly.pdbx_seq_one_letter_code
_entity_poly.pdbx_strand_id
1 'polypeptide(L)'
;MTSLISVSNAMADLVESVGQGVVRVDARRRMPASGVIWSGDGVIVTAHHVVERDEGIRIGLGDGRTVDATLVGRDPSTDLAVLRVDAGE
;
A
#
# COMPACT_ATOMS: atom_id res chain seq x y z
N MET A 1 25.86 21.58 -14.54
CA MET A 1 24.41 21.51 -14.87
C MET A 1 23.89 20.07 -15.02
N THR A 2 24.75 19.06 -15.19
CA THR A 2 24.36 17.66 -15.45
C THR A 2 24.02 16.83 -14.21
N SER A 3 24.55 17.20 -13.03
CA SER A 3 24.37 16.43 -11.78
C SER A 3 22.91 16.40 -11.30
N LEU A 4 22.22 17.55 -11.27
CA LEU A 4 20.82 17.62 -10.85
C LEU A 4 19.87 16.88 -11.80
N ILE A 5 20.17 16.90 -13.11
CA ILE A 5 19.42 16.13 -14.11
C ILE A 5 19.62 14.63 -13.89
N SER A 6 20.85 14.19 -13.61
CA SER A 6 21.13 12.78 -13.30
C SER A 6 20.38 12.29 -12.06
N VAL A 7 20.35 13.10 -10.99
CA VAL A 7 19.58 12.76 -9.78
C VAL A 7 18.09 12.71 -10.09
N SER A 8 17.58 13.68 -10.85
CA SER A 8 16.17 13.72 -11.27
C SER A 8 15.78 12.46 -12.04
N ASN A 9 16.60 12.02 -13.00
CA ASN A 9 16.33 10.81 -13.78
C ASN A 9 16.39 9.55 -12.89
N ALA A 10 17.41 9.43 -12.04
CA ALA A 10 17.52 8.30 -11.11
C ALA A 10 16.32 8.19 -10.15
N MET A 11 15.78 9.33 -9.70
CA MET A 11 14.56 9.35 -8.88
C MET A 11 13.32 8.93 -9.68
N ALA A 12 13.20 9.38 -10.93
CA ALA A 12 12.09 9.00 -11.81
C ALA A 12 12.09 7.48 -12.08
N ASP A 13 13.25 6.92 -12.44
CA ASP A 13 13.41 5.48 -12.69
C ASP A 13 13.07 4.64 -11.45
N LEU A 14 13.50 5.10 -10.27
CA LEU A 14 13.16 4.43 -9.01
C LEU A 14 11.65 4.44 -8.78
N VAL A 15 11.00 5.60 -8.89
CA VAL A 15 9.54 5.74 -8.70
C VAL A 15 8.78 4.87 -9.70
N GLU A 16 9.21 4.80 -10.95
CA GLU A 16 8.62 3.92 -11.96
C GLU A 16 8.73 2.44 -11.56
N SER A 17 9.90 2.02 -11.06
CA SER A 17 10.13 0.63 -10.64
C SER A 17 9.36 0.22 -9.38
N VAL A 18 9.21 1.12 -8.39
CA VAL A 18 8.58 0.79 -7.10
C VAL A 18 7.10 1.16 -7.03
N GLY A 19 6.62 2.02 -7.93
CA GLY A 19 5.27 2.60 -7.86
C GLY A 19 4.17 1.54 -7.89
N GLN A 20 4.37 0.43 -8.60
CA GLN A 20 3.42 -0.68 -8.64
C GLN A 20 3.29 -1.43 -7.30
N GLY A 21 4.31 -1.35 -6.43
CA GLY A 21 4.31 -1.96 -5.11
C GLY A 21 3.62 -1.14 -4.04
N VAL A 22 3.21 0.10 -4.33
CA VAL A 22 2.56 1.01 -3.38
C VAL A 22 1.06 1.08 -3.65
N VAL A 23 0.27 0.95 -2.59
CA VAL A 23 -1.20 0.96 -2.68
C VAL A 23 -1.82 1.98 -1.73
N ARG A 24 -3.05 2.41 -2.02
CA ARG A 24 -3.86 3.21 -1.11
C ARG A 24 -4.64 2.28 -0.18
N VAL A 25 -4.58 2.54 1.13
CA VAL A 25 -5.32 1.80 2.16
C VAL A 25 -6.46 2.68 2.69
N ASP A 26 -7.70 2.27 2.46
CA ASP A 26 -8.91 2.92 2.94
C ASP A 26 -9.49 2.17 4.15
N ALA A 27 -8.78 2.20 5.28
CA ALA A 27 -9.16 1.53 6.53
C ALA A 27 -9.70 2.48 7.62
N ARG A 28 -9.86 3.78 7.32
CA ARG A 28 -10.47 4.77 8.22
C ARG A 28 -11.26 5.82 7.44
N ARG A 29 -12.16 6.54 8.12
CA ARG A 29 -13.04 7.52 7.44
C ARG A 29 -12.24 8.72 6.94
N ARG A 30 -12.35 8.99 5.64
CA ARG A 30 -11.86 10.23 4.96
C ARG A 30 -10.36 10.48 5.08
N MET A 31 -9.57 9.49 5.51
CA MET A 31 -8.12 9.59 5.62
C MET A 31 -7.47 8.32 5.08
N PRO A 32 -7.30 8.22 3.75
CA PRO A 32 -6.52 7.14 3.17
C PRO A 32 -5.08 7.12 3.71
N ALA A 33 -4.45 5.96 3.65
CA ALA A 33 -3.05 5.76 4.00
C ALA A 33 -2.32 5.01 2.89
N SER A 34 -1.02 4.83 3.05
CA SER A 34 -0.22 4.00 2.15
C SER A 34 -0.09 2.57 2.67
N GLY A 35 0.03 1.63 1.75
CA GLY A 35 0.45 0.26 2.02
C GLY A 35 1.46 -0.19 0.97
N VAL A 36 2.14 -1.30 1.26
CA VAL A 36 3.09 -1.94 0.33
C VAL A 36 2.63 -3.35 0.05
N ILE A 37 2.61 -3.73 -1.23
CA ILE A 37 2.43 -5.12 -1.65
C ILE A 37 3.68 -5.89 -1.23
N TRP A 38 3.51 -6.77 -0.25
CA TRP A 38 4.62 -7.54 0.33
C TRP A 38 4.90 -8.82 -0.46
N SER A 39 3.87 -9.40 -1.07
CA SER A 39 3.97 -10.65 -1.82
C SER A 39 2.91 -10.71 -2.92
N GLY A 40 3.23 -11.41 -4.02
CA GLY A 40 2.38 -11.53 -5.21
C GLY A 40 1.08 -12.30 -5.00
N ASP A 41 0.88 -12.92 -3.84
CA ASP A 41 -0.36 -13.58 -3.41
C ASP A 41 -1.36 -12.61 -2.75
N GLY A 42 -1.15 -11.29 -2.87
CA GLY A 42 -2.09 -10.27 -2.38
C GLY A 42 -1.89 -9.87 -0.93
N VAL A 43 -0.71 -10.09 -0.34
CA VAL A 43 -0.37 -9.61 1.01
C VAL A 43 0.04 -8.14 0.95
N ILE A 44 -0.57 -7.32 1.81
CA ILE A 44 -0.26 -5.89 1.95
C ILE A 44 0.16 -5.60 3.38
N VAL A 45 1.23 -4.83 3.56
CA VAL A 45 1.69 -4.32 4.85
C VAL A 45 1.40 -2.82 4.94
N THR A 46 0.87 -2.39 6.08
CA THR A 46 0.60 -0.98 6.40
C THR A 46 0.83 -0.72 7.90
N ALA A 47 0.66 0.53 8.32
CA ALA A 47 0.76 0.87 9.73
C ALA A 47 -0.48 0.39 10.51
N HIS A 48 -0.31 -0.04 11.76
CA HIS A 48 -1.44 -0.45 12.60
C HIS A 48 -2.39 0.71 12.84
N HIS A 49 -1.87 1.90 13.17
CA HIS A 49 -2.68 3.05 13.55
C HIS A 49 -3.58 3.60 12.41
N VAL A 50 -3.37 3.21 11.15
CA VAL A 50 -4.26 3.59 10.03
C VAL A 50 -5.44 2.64 9.86
N VAL A 51 -5.40 1.46 10.49
CA VAL A 51 -6.46 0.46 10.47
C VAL A 51 -7.33 0.64 11.72
N GLU A 52 -8.33 1.52 11.62
CA GLU A 52 -9.26 1.84 12.73
C GLU A 52 -10.49 0.91 12.78
N ARG A 53 -10.67 0.07 11.76
CA ARG A 53 -11.78 -0.89 11.65
C ARG A 53 -11.29 -2.19 11.04
N ASP A 54 -11.94 -3.27 11.43
CA ASP A 54 -11.59 -4.62 10.98
C ASP A 54 -12.39 -5.03 9.72
N GLU A 55 -13.42 -4.27 9.35
CA GLU A 55 -14.34 -4.55 8.23
C GLU A 55 -14.43 -3.40 7.21
N GLY A 56 -14.78 -3.74 5.96
CA GLY A 56 -14.96 -2.77 4.88
C GLY A 56 -13.69 -2.01 4.52
N ILE A 57 -12.53 -2.66 4.73
CA ILE A 57 -11.22 -2.19 4.31
C ILE A 57 -11.13 -2.30 2.79
N ARG A 58 -10.73 -1.23 2.13
CA ARG A 58 -10.57 -1.20 0.68
C ARG A 58 -9.16 -0.80 0.30
N ILE A 59 -8.66 -1.36 -0.79
CA ILE A 59 -7.32 -1.10 -1.33
C ILE A 59 -7.45 -0.49 -2.71
N GLY A 60 -6.91 0.71 -2.88
CA GLY A 60 -6.74 1.32 -4.20
C GLY A 60 -5.43 0.87 -4.84
N LEU A 61 -5.53 0.24 -6.01
CA LEU A 61 -4.40 -0.24 -6.80
C LEU A 61 -3.90 0.85 -7.77
N GLY A 62 -2.68 0.70 -8.26
CA GLY A 62 -2.06 1.65 -9.20
C GLY A 62 -2.75 1.74 -10.56
N ASP A 63 -3.57 0.74 -10.93
CA ASP A 63 -4.39 0.72 -12.15
C ASP A 63 -5.74 1.47 -11.98
N GLY A 64 -6.00 2.05 -10.81
CA GLY A 64 -7.22 2.77 -10.48
C GLY A 64 -8.36 1.89 -9.94
N ARG A 65 -8.21 0.56 -9.94
CA ARG A 65 -9.18 -0.33 -9.30
C ARG A 65 -9.16 -0.16 -7.79
N THR A 66 -10.30 -0.44 -7.17
CA THR A 66 -10.42 -0.56 -5.72
C THR A 66 -10.98 -1.93 -5.39
N VAL A 67 -10.29 -2.68 -4.55
CA VAL A 67 -10.66 -4.05 -4.16
C VAL A 67 -10.90 -4.12 -2.66
N ASP A 68 -11.71 -5.07 -2.22
CA ASP A 68 -11.89 -5.33 -0.79
C ASP A 68 -10.66 -6.07 -0.23
N ALA A 69 -10.38 -5.81 1.05
CA ALA A 69 -9.34 -6.50 1.78
C ALA A 69 -9.82 -6.94 3.16
N THR A 70 -9.20 -8.00 3.65
CA THR A 70 -9.42 -8.53 4.99
C THR A 70 -8.20 -8.26 5.88
N LEU A 71 -8.44 -8.01 7.16
CA LEU A 71 -7.37 -7.93 8.16
C LEU A 71 -6.89 -9.34 8.49
N VAL A 72 -5.62 -9.63 8.22
CA VAL A 72 -4.98 -10.90 8.58
C VAL A 72 -4.49 -10.87 10.02
N GLY A 73 -3.90 -9.74 10.43
CA GLY A 73 -3.35 -9.57 11.76
C GLY A 73 -2.73 -8.20 11.96
N ARG A 74 -2.46 -7.86 13.23
CA ARG A 74 -1.83 -6.60 13.61
C ARG A 74 -0.88 -6.81 14.79
N ASP A 75 0.20 -6.04 14.78
CA ASP A 75 1.15 -5.92 15.89
C ASP A 75 1.20 -4.45 16.34
N PRO A 76 0.46 -4.09 17.40
CA PRO A 76 0.50 -2.75 17.95
C PRO A 76 1.86 -2.35 18.52
N SER A 77 2.72 -3.31 18.89
CA SER A 77 4.02 -3.01 19.51
C SER A 77 5.03 -2.42 18.51
N THR A 78 4.89 -2.77 17.23
CA THR A 78 5.72 -2.25 16.12
C THR A 78 4.94 -1.40 15.13
N ASP A 79 3.69 -1.07 15.43
CA ASP A 79 2.77 -0.33 14.55
C ASP A 79 2.59 -0.97 13.16
N LEU A 80 2.42 -2.30 13.10
CA LEU A 80 2.23 -3.04 11.84
C LEU A 80 0.83 -3.66 11.72
N ALA A 81 0.29 -3.65 10.52
CA ALA A 81 -0.90 -4.43 10.14
C ALA A 81 -0.67 -5.14 8.80
N VAL A 82 -1.18 -6.37 8.72
CA VAL A 82 -1.16 -7.20 7.51
C VAL A 82 -2.57 -7.35 6.99
N LEU A 83 -2.77 -6.98 5.74
CA LEU A 83 -4.01 -7.09 5.01
C LEU A 83 -3.85 -8.12 3.88
N ARG A 84 -4.95 -8.73 3.46
CA ARG A 84 -4.99 -9.60 2.28
C ARG A 84 -6.10 -9.15 1.34
N VAL A 85 -5.74 -9.02 0.07
CA VAL A 85 -6.71 -8.88 -1.04
C VAL A 85 -6.90 -10.23 -1.71
N ASP A 86 -8.12 -10.54 -2.12
CA ASP A 86 -8.38 -11.70 -2.96
C ASP A 86 -7.88 -11.41 -4.38
N ALA A 87 -6.88 -12.17 -4.82
CA ALA A 87 -6.22 -11.97 -6.11
C ALA A 87 -6.95 -12.66 -7.30
N GLY A 88 -8.25 -12.95 -7.18
CA GLY A 88 -9.07 -13.51 -8.27
C GLY A 88 -10.48 -12.90 -8.24
N GLU A 89 -11.04 -12.39 -9.33
CA GLU A 89 -10.76 -12.55 -10.78
C GLU A 89 -10.04 -11.37 -11.47
#